data_AF-A0A3D9GPN3-F1
#
_entry.id   AF-A0A3D9GPN3-F1
#
_cell.length_a   1.000
_cell.length_b   1.000
_cell.length_c   1.000
_cell.angle_alpha   90.00
_cell.angle_beta   90.00
_cell.angle_gamma   90.00
#
_symmetry.space_group_name_H-M   'P 1'
#
loop_
_entity.id
_entity.type
_entity.pdbx_description
1 polymer ?
#
loop_
_entity_poly.entity_id
_entity_poly.type
_entity_poly.pdbx_seq_one_letter_code
_entity_poly.pdbx_strand_id
1 'polypeptide(L)'
;MNIPKTSDDFLNEFYSSIDLMDKIGDLRIRQFMDRLNKVSDEIIVDGIVKVFEYEKRTETEYTDQKYAGKILEKLKPKSDLDLLVILKSTIGNWNKSVEEFPFWIKENYGIETVKNKLTEFETQNLTEIESDKLKTIKWWLKI
;
A
#
# COMPACT_ATOMS: atom_id res chain seq x y z
N MET A 1 -6.04 -6.09 -21.00
CA MET A 1 -5.21 -5.80 -19.83
C MET A 1 -3.76 -5.80 -20.28
N ASN A 2 -3.09 -4.67 -20.13
CA ASN A 2 -1.68 -4.51 -20.51
C ASN A 2 -0.77 -4.79 -19.29
N ILE A 3 0.51 -5.03 -19.54
CA ILE A 3 1.51 -5.06 -18.47
C ILE A 3 1.90 -3.60 -18.20
N PRO A 4 1.72 -3.09 -16.97
CA PRO A 4 2.12 -1.72 -16.62
C PRO A 4 3.58 -1.45 -16.95
N LYS A 5 3.86 -0.29 -17.55
CA LYS A 5 5.22 0.22 -17.79
C LYS A 5 5.55 1.42 -16.91
N THR A 6 4.54 2.00 -16.29
CA THR A 6 4.63 3.13 -15.37
C THR A 6 3.68 2.89 -14.20
N SER A 7 3.83 3.65 -13.11
CA SER A 7 2.89 3.60 -11.99
C SER A 7 1.51 4.15 -12.37
N ASP A 8 1.41 5.05 -13.35
CA ASP A 8 0.13 5.52 -13.86
C ASP A 8 -0.59 4.43 -14.66
N ASP A 9 0.14 3.64 -15.46
CA ASP A 9 -0.42 2.43 -16.11
C ASP A 9 -0.92 1.43 -15.06
N PHE A 10 -0.16 1.27 -13.97
CA PHE A 10 -0.55 0.40 -12.86
C PHE A 10 -1.87 0.88 -12.26
N LEU A 11 -1.98 2.16 -11.91
CA LEU A 11 -3.18 2.73 -11.29
C LEU A 11 -4.39 2.60 -12.21
N ASN A 12 -4.23 2.90 -13.50
CA ASN A 12 -5.30 2.78 -14.48
C ASN A 12 -5.84 1.36 -14.58
N GLU A 13 -4.95 0.36 -14.68
CA GLU A 13 -5.34 -1.05 -14.74
C GLU A 13 -5.89 -1.57 -13.40
N PHE A 14 -5.34 -1.10 -12.28
CA PHE A 14 -5.77 -1.43 -10.93
C PHE A 14 -7.21 -0.95 -10.68
N TYR A 15 -7.47 0.36 -10.81
CA TYR A 15 -8.80 0.92 -10.58
C TYR A 15 -9.83 0.38 -11.58
N SER A 16 -9.46 0.25 -12.86
CA SER A 16 -10.34 -0.43 -13.84
C SER A 16 -10.68 -1.86 -13.45
N SER A 17 -9.81 -2.54 -12.70
CA SER A 17 -10.08 -3.89 -12.18
C SER A 17 -11.01 -3.88 -10.98
N ILE A 18 -10.88 -2.90 -10.09
CA ILE A 18 -11.77 -2.74 -8.94
C ILE A 18 -13.16 -2.27 -9.37
N ASP A 19 -13.26 -1.30 -10.28
CA ASP A 19 -14.53 -0.74 -10.77
C ASP A 19 -15.41 -1.77 -11.49
N LEU A 20 -14.81 -2.85 -11.98
CA LEU A 20 -15.52 -3.95 -12.63
C LEU A 20 -15.91 -5.08 -11.66
N MET A 21 -15.52 -5.00 -10.38
CA MET A 21 -15.72 -6.08 -9.41
C MET A 21 -17.19 -6.40 -9.18
N ASP A 22 -18.07 -5.39 -9.14
CA ASP A 22 -19.51 -5.60 -8.98
C ASP A 22 -20.16 -6.28 -10.20
N LYS A 23 -19.51 -6.19 -11.37
CA LYS A 23 -20.05 -6.73 -12.63
C LYS A 23 -19.53 -8.12 -12.95
N ILE A 24 -18.24 -8.36 -12.72
CA ILE A 24 -17.55 -9.59 -13.16
C ILE A 24 -16.76 -10.27 -12.03
N GLY A 25 -16.93 -9.82 -10.79
CA GLY A 25 -16.24 -10.35 -9.62
C GLY A 25 -14.75 -10.03 -9.61
N ASP A 26 -13.98 -10.82 -8.86
CA ASP A 26 -12.56 -10.61 -8.62
C ASP A 26 -11.64 -11.11 -9.75
N LEU A 27 -12.21 -11.64 -10.84
CA LEU A 27 -11.43 -12.32 -11.88
C LEU A 27 -10.40 -11.38 -12.53
N ARG A 28 -10.81 -10.14 -12.82
CA ARG A 28 -9.93 -9.17 -13.49
C ARG A 28 -8.78 -8.75 -12.57
N ILE A 29 -9.04 -8.47 -11.30
CA ILE A 29 -7.96 -8.09 -10.36
C ILE A 29 -7.00 -9.26 -10.14
N ARG A 30 -7.48 -10.50 -10.06
CA ARG A 30 -6.60 -11.69 -9.96
C ARG A 30 -5.69 -11.82 -11.18
N GLN A 31 -6.23 -11.67 -12.39
CA GLN A 31 -5.44 -11.67 -13.63
C GLN A 31 -4.43 -10.51 -13.68
N PHE A 32 -4.78 -9.34 -13.13
CA PHE A 32 -3.86 -8.22 -13.02
C PHE A 32 -2.69 -8.58 -12.10
N MET A 33 -2.98 -9.08 -10.90
CA MET A 33 -1.96 -9.54 -9.94
C MET A 33 -1.01 -10.58 -10.54
N ASP A 34 -1.50 -11.50 -11.36
CA ASP A 34 -0.65 -12.51 -12.01
C ASP A 34 0.31 -11.92 -13.06
N ARG A 35 -0.11 -10.83 -13.73
CA ARG A 35 0.73 -10.12 -14.71
C ARG A 35 1.80 -9.25 -14.06
N LEU A 36 1.56 -8.79 -12.84
CA LEU A 36 2.52 -7.97 -12.09
C LEU A 36 3.84 -8.70 -11.81
N ASN A 37 3.90 -10.03 -11.87
CA ASN A 37 5.16 -10.80 -11.80
C ASN A 37 6.20 -10.43 -12.89
N LYS A 38 5.77 -9.68 -13.93
CA LYS A 38 6.62 -9.21 -15.03
C LYS A 38 6.91 -7.71 -14.97
N VAL A 39 6.47 -7.04 -13.91
CA VAL A 39 6.61 -5.61 -13.67
C VAL A 39 7.73 -5.41 -12.65
N SER A 40 8.52 -4.34 -12.77
CA SER A 40 9.55 -4.04 -11.78
C SER A 40 8.93 -3.69 -10.43
N ASP A 41 9.63 -4.04 -9.35
CA ASP A 41 9.21 -3.73 -7.98
C ASP A 41 8.99 -2.23 -7.79
N GLU A 42 9.84 -1.38 -8.38
CA GLU A 42 9.72 0.09 -8.36
C GLU A 42 8.34 0.56 -8.85
N ILE A 43 7.86 0.06 -9.99
CA ILE A 43 6.56 0.44 -10.56
C ILE A 43 5.42 -0.05 -9.65
N ILE A 44 5.56 -1.26 -9.09
CA ILE A 44 4.55 -1.85 -8.20
C ILE A 44 4.46 -1.04 -6.91
N VAL A 45 5.60 -0.73 -6.28
CA VAL A 45 5.65 0.02 -5.03
C VAL A 45 5.11 1.43 -5.24
N ASP A 46 5.57 2.15 -6.27
CA ASP A 46 5.08 3.51 -6.54
C ASP A 46 3.58 3.50 -6.83
N GLY A 47 3.08 2.53 -7.61
CA GLY A 47 1.65 2.35 -7.85
C GLY A 47 0.86 2.09 -6.57
N ILE A 48 1.34 1.22 -5.68
CA ILE A 48 0.67 0.89 -4.42
C ILE A 48 0.69 2.06 -3.44
N VAL A 49 1.82 2.76 -3.30
CA VAL A 49 1.92 3.97 -2.46
C VAL A 49 0.90 5.00 -2.91
N LYS A 50 0.79 5.25 -4.22
CA LYS A 50 -0.24 6.13 -4.77
C LYS A 50 -1.67 5.66 -4.48
N VAL A 51 -1.96 4.35 -4.39
CA VAL A 51 -3.28 3.86 -3.95
C VAL A 51 -3.54 4.23 -2.49
N PHE A 52 -2.56 4.06 -1.60
CA PHE A 52 -2.69 4.42 -0.20
C PHE A 52 -2.74 5.93 0.03
N GLU A 53 -2.12 6.75 -0.82
CA GLU A 53 -2.20 8.21 -0.78
C GLU A 53 -3.54 8.76 -1.31
N TYR A 54 -4.27 8.00 -2.14
CA TYR A 54 -5.40 8.52 -2.88
C TYR A 54 -6.70 8.63 -2.06
N GLU A 55 -7.04 9.85 -1.65
CA GLU A 55 -8.22 10.15 -0.81
C GLU A 55 -9.52 10.37 -1.61
N LYS A 56 -9.47 10.40 -2.95
CA LYS A 56 -10.64 10.80 -3.77
C LYS A 56 -11.65 9.67 -4.03
N ARG A 57 -11.35 8.42 -3.66
CA ARG A 57 -12.17 7.23 -3.90
C ARG A 57 -12.81 6.70 -2.62
N THR A 58 -13.50 7.57 -1.89
CA THR A 58 -14.06 7.28 -0.56
C THR A 58 -15.01 6.08 -0.52
N GLU A 59 -15.79 5.83 -1.57
CA GLU A 59 -16.72 4.70 -1.65
C GLU A 59 -16.01 3.34 -1.79
N THR A 60 -14.84 3.32 -2.44
CA THR A 60 -14.08 2.08 -2.70
C THR A 60 -12.78 1.98 -1.94
N GLU A 61 -12.45 2.98 -1.10
CA GLU A 61 -11.15 3.13 -0.44
C GLU A 61 -10.68 1.85 0.24
N TYR A 62 -11.53 1.23 1.05
CA TYR A 62 -11.19 -0.03 1.71
C TYR A 62 -10.91 -1.16 0.71
N THR A 63 -11.72 -1.27 -0.34
CA THR A 63 -11.53 -2.30 -1.39
C THR A 63 -10.23 -2.06 -2.15
N ASP A 64 -9.96 -0.80 -2.52
CA ASP A 64 -8.73 -0.39 -3.20
C ASP A 64 -7.51 -0.76 -2.35
N GLN A 65 -7.49 -0.35 -1.08
CA GLN A 65 -6.37 -0.64 -0.19
C GLN A 65 -6.25 -2.13 0.15
N LYS A 66 -7.36 -2.86 0.30
CA LYS A 66 -7.35 -4.31 0.53
C LYS A 66 -6.67 -5.06 -0.61
N TYR A 67 -6.97 -4.73 -1.87
CA TYR A 67 -6.33 -5.39 -3.00
C TYR A 67 -4.88 -4.91 -3.22
N ALA A 68 -4.56 -3.66 -2.88
CA ALA A 68 -3.17 -3.22 -2.80
C ALA A 68 -2.37 -4.02 -1.75
N GLY A 69 -2.94 -4.23 -0.56
CA GLY A 69 -2.38 -5.08 0.49
C GLY A 69 -2.12 -6.51 0.02
N LYS A 70 -3.09 -7.13 -0.67
CA LYS A 70 -2.91 -8.46 -1.27
C LYS A 70 -1.78 -8.51 -2.30
N ILE A 71 -1.54 -7.43 -3.05
CA ILE A 71 -0.40 -7.36 -3.99
C ILE A 71 0.92 -7.33 -3.20
N LEU A 72 1.00 -6.54 -2.13
CA LEU A 72 2.19 -6.49 -1.26
C LEU A 72 2.50 -7.86 -0.65
N GLU A 73 1.48 -8.55 -0.12
CA GLU A 73 1.64 -9.88 0.49
C GLU A 73 2.08 -10.92 -0.54
N LYS A 74 1.44 -10.94 -1.72
CA LYS A 74 1.69 -11.94 -2.76
C LYS A 74 3.04 -11.77 -3.44
N LEU A 75 3.38 -10.55 -3.85
CA LEU A 75 4.55 -10.27 -4.68
C LEU A 75 5.77 -9.89 -3.86
N LYS A 76 5.57 -9.36 -2.64
CA LYS A 76 6.63 -8.88 -1.74
C LYS A 76 7.63 -7.96 -2.46
N PRO A 77 7.16 -6.95 -3.21
CA PRO A 77 8.02 -6.12 -4.03
C PRO A 77 9.04 -5.40 -3.14
N LYS A 78 10.29 -5.30 -3.56
CA LYS A 78 11.35 -4.60 -2.84
C LYS A 78 11.28 -3.09 -3.10
N SER A 79 11.59 -2.32 -2.06
CA SER A 79 11.61 -0.87 -2.13
C SER A 79 12.92 -0.32 -1.59
N ASP A 80 13.54 0.55 -2.38
CA ASP A 80 14.68 1.37 -1.96
C ASP A 80 14.23 2.79 -1.54
N LEU A 81 12.92 3.07 -1.52
CA LEU A 81 12.37 4.35 -1.08
C LEU A 81 12.58 4.54 0.43
N ASP A 82 12.77 5.78 0.89
CA ASP A 82 12.82 6.08 2.32
C ASP A 82 11.45 5.77 2.96
N LEU A 83 11.44 4.87 3.93
CA LEU A 83 10.25 4.50 4.70
C LEU A 83 9.55 5.72 5.29
N LEU A 84 10.28 6.75 5.71
CA LEU A 84 9.68 7.97 6.26
C LEU A 84 8.89 8.74 5.20
N VAL A 85 9.32 8.71 3.94
CA VAL A 85 8.59 9.32 2.81
C VAL A 85 7.31 8.54 2.55
N ILE A 86 7.38 7.21 2.55
CA ILE A 86 6.19 6.36 2.40
C ILE A 86 5.20 6.66 3.53
N LEU A 87 5.63 6.60 4.80
CA LEU A 87 4.77 6.85 5.95
C LEU A 87 4.09 8.22 5.87
N LYS A 88 4.83 9.27 5.53
CA LYS A 88 4.26 10.62 5.34
C LYS A 88 3.15 10.68 4.30
N SER A 89 3.32 9.97 3.18
CA SER A 89 2.34 9.96 2.08
C SER A 89 1.13 9.08 2.34
N THR A 90 1.28 7.99 3.10
CA THR A 90 0.24 6.96 3.20
C THR A 90 -0.51 6.96 4.52
N ILE A 91 0.13 7.35 5.64
CA ILE A 91 -0.43 7.14 6.97
C ILE A 91 -1.75 7.88 7.18
N GLY A 92 -1.90 9.09 6.60
CA GLY A 92 -3.12 9.89 6.71
C GLY A 92 -4.35 9.17 6.18
N ASN A 93 -4.20 8.38 5.10
CA ASN A 93 -5.29 7.71 4.40
C ASN A 93 -5.30 6.16 4.56
N TRP A 94 -4.22 5.55 5.07
CA TRP A 94 -4.16 4.11 5.28
C TRP A 94 -5.29 3.58 6.17
N ASN A 95 -5.96 2.54 5.71
CA ASN A 95 -7.03 1.85 6.41
C ASN A 95 -6.41 0.81 7.36
N LYS A 96 -6.69 0.98 8.66
CA LYS A 96 -6.16 0.15 9.75
C LYS A 96 -6.43 -1.35 9.62
N SER A 97 -7.43 -1.74 8.84
CA SER A 97 -7.80 -3.14 8.60
C SER A 97 -6.93 -3.82 7.55
N VAL A 98 -6.07 -3.06 6.85
CA VAL A 98 -5.14 -3.56 5.83
C VAL A 98 -3.77 -3.78 6.49
N GLU A 99 -3.64 -4.91 7.17
CA GLU A 99 -2.45 -5.31 7.94
C GLU A 99 -1.25 -5.69 7.06
N GLU A 100 -1.49 -6.00 5.79
CA GLU A 100 -0.46 -6.36 4.83
C GLU A 100 0.54 -5.22 4.62
N PHE A 101 0.10 -3.96 4.76
CA PHE A 101 0.96 -2.79 4.62
C PHE A 101 2.02 -2.69 5.75
N PRO A 102 1.64 -2.71 7.05
CA PRO A 102 2.61 -2.85 8.14
C PRO A 102 3.57 -4.02 7.98
N PHE A 103 3.05 -5.22 7.65
CA PHE A 103 3.89 -6.41 7.52
C PHE A 103 4.87 -6.31 6.36
N TRP A 104 4.44 -5.76 5.22
CA TRP A 104 5.31 -5.50 4.09
C TRP A 104 6.44 -4.52 4.46
N ILE A 105 6.14 -3.42 5.17
CA ILE A 105 7.16 -2.48 5.66
C ILE A 105 8.20 -3.21 6.53
N LYS A 106 7.75 -4.03 7.47
CA LYS A 106 8.65 -4.83 8.32
C LYS A 106 9.53 -5.77 7.50
N GLU A 107 8.96 -6.46 6.51
CA GLU A 107 9.69 -7.41 5.66
C GLU A 107 10.68 -6.71 4.71
N ASN A 108 10.38 -5.48 4.25
CA ASN A 108 11.25 -4.73 3.35
C ASN A 108 12.43 -4.07 4.08
N TYR A 109 12.14 -3.36 5.17
CA TYR A 109 13.11 -2.47 5.81
C TYR A 109 13.79 -3.08 7.04
N GLY A 110 13.23 -4.19 7.57
CA GLY A 110 13.69 -4.82 8.80
C GLY A 110 13.16 -4.13 10.05
N ILE A 111 12.94 -4.91 11.11
CA ILE A 111 12.20 -4.47 12.30
C ILE A 111 12.87 -3.29 13.04
N GLU A 112 14.20 -3.28 13.14
CA GLU A 112 14.94 -2.22 13.84
C GLU A 112 14.85 -0.88 13.09
N THR A 113 15.01 -0.91 11.76
CA THR A 113 14.85 0.27 10.91
C THR A 113 13.44 0.83 11.03
N VAL A 114 12.44 -0.05 10.97
CA VAL A 114 11.03 0.33 11.09
C VAL A 114 10.76 0.96 12.45
N LYS A 115 11.22 0.34 13.54
CA LYS A 115 11.05 0.89 14.89
C LYS A 115 11.65 2.30 15.00
N ASN A 116 12.89 2.49 14.53
CA ASN A 116 13.55 3.79 14.54
C ASN A 116 12.80 4.82 13.71
N LYS A 117 12.35 4.46 12.51
CA LYS A 117 11.60 5.37 11.62
C LYS A 117 10.21 5.71 12.14
N LEU A 118 9.52 4.79 12.80
CA LEU A 118 8.22 5.08 13.43
C LEU A 118 8.40 6.03 14.63
N THR A 119 9.45 5.84 15.44
CA THR A 119 9.77 6.79 16.53
C THR A 119 10.20 8.16 15.98
N GLU A 120 11.00 8.20 14.91
CA GLU A 120 11.33 9.46 14.21
C GLU A 120 10.05 10.15 13.72
N PHE A 121 9.12 9.40 13.15
CA PHE A 121 7.85 9.92 12.65
C PHE A 121 6.95 10.45 13.78
N GLU A 122 6.94 9.83 14.96
CA GLU A 122 6.20 10.32 16.14
C GLU A 122 6.64 11.70 16.63
N THR A 123 7.90 12.08 16.40
CA THR A 123 8.41 13.39 16.81
C THR A 123 7.93 14.53 15.90
N GLN A 124 7.26 14.19 14.79
CA GLN A 124 6.68 15.16 13.87
C GLN A 124 5.32 15.63 14.36
N ASN A 125 4.83 16.74 13.79
CA ASN A 125 3.54 17.32 14.17
C ASN A 125 2.38 16.54 13.53
N LEU A 126 2.14 15.32 14.04
CA LEU A 126 1.10 14.42 13.56
C LEU A 126 -0.29 14.89 13.98
N THR A 127 -1.27 14.69 13.11
CA THR A 127 -2.68 14.80 13.47
C THR A 127 -3.10 13.66 14.41
N GLU A 128 -4.25 13.80 15.07
CA GLU A 128 -4.81 12.75 15.94
C GLU A 128 -5.04 11.44 15.17
N ILE A 129 -5.52 11.53 13.92
CA ILE A 129 -5.76 10.38 13.04
C ILE A 129 -4.46 9.66 12.72
N GLU A 130 -3.41 10.40 12.33
CA GLU A 130 -2.11 9.81 12.00
C GLU A 130 -1.45 9.18 13.23
N SER A 131 -1.54 9.83 14.40
CA SER A 131 -1.04 9.29 15.66
C SER A 131 -1.73 7.96 16.02
N ASP A 132 -3.04 7.90 15.87
CA ASP A 132 -3.85 6.70 16.13
C ASP A 132 -3.56 5.56 15.14
N LYS A 133 -3.36 5.87 13.85
CA LYS A 133 -2.91 4.91 12.84
C LYS A 133 -1.49 4.42 13.12
N LEU A 134 -0.59 5.30 13.53
CA LEU A 134 0.78 4.93 13.88
C LEU A 134 0.86 3.97 15.07
N LYS A 135 0.05 4.21 16.11
CA LYS A 135 -0.13 3.26 17.24
C LYS A 135 -0.63 1.91 16.75
N THR A 136 -1.53 1.90 15.77
CA THR A 136 -2.07 0.67 15.18
C THR A 136 -1.00 -0.11 14.41
N ILE A 137 -0.14 0.57 13.64
CA ILE A 137 1.03 -0.06 13.00
C ILE A 137 1.94 -0.71 14.04
N LYS A 138 2.29 0.02 15.10
CA LYS A 138 3.13 -0.51 16.19
C LYS A 138 2.52 -1.74 16.85
N TRP A 139 1.21 -1.72 17.09
CA TRP A 139 0.48 -2.85 17.64
C TRP A 139 0.55 -4.09 16.72
N TRP A 140 0.29 -3.92 15.41
CA TRP A 140 0.41 -5.02 14.43
C TRP A 140 1.83 -5.60 14.40
N LEU A 141 2.84 -4.75 14.47
CA LEU A 141 4.24 -5.14 14.42
C LEU A 141 4.79 -5.64 15.76
N LYS A 142 4.04 -5.51 16.86
CA LYS A 142 4.42 -5.87 18.23
C LYS A 142 5.68 -5.13 18.71
N ILE A 143 5.72 -3.81 18.49
CA ILE A 143 6.84 -2.91 18.86
C ILE A 143 6.40 -1.73 19.72
#